data_AF-A0A7T4YKC3-F1
#
_entry.id   AF-A0A7T4YKC3-F1
#
_cell.length_a   1.000
_cell.length_b   1.000
_cell.length_c   1.000
_cell.angle_alpha   90.00
_cell.angle_beta   90.00
_cell.angle_gamma   90.00
#
_symmetry.space_group_name_H-M   'P 1'
#
loop_
_entity.id
_entity.type
_entity.pdbx_description
1 polymer ?
#
loop_
_entity_poly.entity_id
_entity_poly.type
_entity_poly.pdbx_seq_one_letter_code
_entity_poly.pdbx_strand_id
1 'polypeptide(L)'
;MDQHEEQPLPPPTLKPPAYCLGCNYNLAHLSTTTCPECGRSFDPTDYQTYNEYNPHRDTHYNRQFFFILSISIFFFILPYPGLNTLIQFLIYPTAHTLAKKAYKDPTCKLKYFAFLPPILIALFATRDFIWLYQYLMSN
;
A
#
# COMPACT_ATOMS: atom_id res chain seq x y z
N MET A 1 36.24 22.57 56.35
CA MET A 1 36.61 21.93 55.06
C MET A 1 35.45 21.04 54.71
N ASP A 2 34.41 21.65 54.17
CA ASP A 2 33.12 21.02 53.94
C ASP A 2 33.21 20.20 52.65
N GLN A 3 33.10 18.89 52.79
CA GLN A 3 32.99 17.95 51.68
C GLN A 3 31.58 18.08 51.11
N HIS A 4 31.41 18.90 50.07
CA HIS A 4 30.25 18.80 49.19
C HIS A 4 30.43 17.53 48.36
N GLU A 5 29.81 16.45 48.85
CA GLU A 5 29.64 15.22 48.09
C GLU A 5 28.73 15.54 46.90
N GLU A 6 29.34 15.61 45.72
CA GLU A 6 28.67 15.89 44.45
C GLU A 6 27.71 14.73 44.18
N GLN A 7 26.45 14.92 44.55
CA GLN A 7 25.39 13.93 44.36
C GLN A 7 25.28 13.62 42.86
N PRO A 8 25.36 12.34 42.44
CA PRO A 8 25.24 11.97 41.03
C PRO A 8 23.93 12.51 40.46
N LEU A 9 24.04 13.37 39.45
CA LEU A 9 22.88 13.90 38.75
C LEU A 9 21.98 12.73 38.31
N PRO A 10 20.66 12.79 38.59
CA PRO A 10 19.74 11.76 38.13
C PRO A 10 19.87 11.62 36.61
N PRO A 11 19.85 10.39 36.07
CA PRO A 11 20.00 10.18 34.65
C PRO A 11 18.95 11.00 33.90
N PRO A 12 19.34 11.68 32.79
CA PRO A 12 18.43 12.50 32.03
C PRO A 12 17.28 11.63 31.53
N THR A 13 16.09 11.89 32.07
CA THR A 13 14.85 11.22 31.66
C THR A 13 14.27 12.02 30.52
N LEU A 14 14.08 11.38 29.35
CA LEU A 14 13.43 12.04 28.23
C LEU A 14 12.02 12.48 28.60
N LYS A 15 11.69 13.72 28.28
CA LYS A 15 10.30 14.18 28.32
C LYS A 15 9.53 13.52 27.19
N PRO A 16 8.41 12.82 27.47
CA PRO A 16 7.53 12.35 26.42
C PRO A 16 6.92 13.54 25.67
N PRO A 17 6.67 13.43 24.35
CA PRO A 17 6.71 12.20 23.56
C PRO A 17 7.94 12.08 22.60
N ALA A 18 8.76 11.02 22.75
CA ALA A 18 9.98 10.78 21.96
C ALA A 18 10.00 9.38 21.32
N TYR A 19 10.40 9.27 20.05
CA TYR A 19 10.31 8.04 19.24
C TYR A 19 11.61 7.76 18.50
N CYS A 20 11.97 6.48 18.33
CA CYS A 20 13.17 6.10 17.60
C CYS A 20 13.07 6.43 16.10
N LEU A 21 14.11 7.05 15.53
CA LEU A 21 14.16 7.38 14.09
C LEU A 21 14.13 6.17 13.15
N GLY A 22 14.55 4.98 13.62
CA GLY A 22 14.63 3.78 12.79
C GLY A 22 13.31 3.00 12.74
N CYS A 23 12.78 2.66 13.91
CA CYS A 23 11.61 1.79 14.04
C CYS A 23 10.36 2.50 14.61
N ASN A 24 10.43 3.79 14.95
CA ASN A 24 9.39 4.52 15.66
C ASN A 24 8.94 3.87 16.98
N TYR A 25 9.84 3.14 17.65
CA TYR A 25 9.57 2.65 19.00
C TYR A 25 9.50 3.82 19.99
N ASN A 26 8.57 3.77 20.94
CA ASN A 26 8.41 4.81 21.96
C ASN A 26 9.61 4.78 22.91
N LEU A 27 10.38 5.87 22.94
CA LEU A 27 11.54 6.04 23.80
C LEU A 27 11.21 6.68 25.15
N ALA A 28 9.95 7.03 25.38
CA ALA A 28 9.51 7.58 26.66
C ALA A 28 9.80 6.61 27.81
N HIS A 29 10.29 7.15 28.93
CA HIS A 29 10.56 6.43 30.18
C HIS A 29 11.64 5.34 30.11
N LEU A 30 12.36 5.19 28.98
CA LEU A 30 13.54 4.32 28.97
C LEU A 30 14.69 4.97 29.74
N SER A 31 15.33 4.16 30.58
CA SER A 31 16.57 4.51 31.29
C SER A 31 17.82 4.31 30.42
N THR A 32 17.69 3.60 29.29
CA THR A 32 18.79 3.28 28.38
C THR A 32 18.78 4.22 27.17
N THR A 33 19.95 4.64 26.73
CA THR A 33 20.16 5.47 25.52
C THR A 33 20.23 4.64 24.22
N THR A 34 19.65 3.43 24.24
CA THR A 34 19.64 2.50 23.10
C THR A 34 18.25 1.94 22.92
N CYS A 35 17.77 1.92 21.67
CA CYS A 35 16.47 1.38 21.32
C CYS A 35 16.47 -0.17 21.43
N PRO A 36 15.52 -0.79 22.15
CA PRO A 36 15.48 -2.24 22.32
C PRO A 36 15.09 -3.00 21.04
N GLU A 37 14.34 -2.35 20.14
CA GLU A 37 13.86 -2.99 18.90
C GLU A 37 14.94 -3.05 17.82
N CYS A 38 15.70 -1.97 17.63
CA CYS A 38 16.64 -1.85 16.50
C CYS A 38 18.10 -1.68 16.93
N GLY A 39 18.40 -1.58 18.22
CA GLY A 39 19.75 -1.38 18.75
C GLY A 39 20.34 0.00 18.47
N ARG A 40 19.57 0.93 17.89
CA ARG A 40 20.05 2.29 17.57
C ARG A 40 20.23 3.10 18.84
N SER A 41 21.42 3.68 19.01
CA SER A 41 21.68 4.66 20.07
C SER A 41 20.96 5.99 19.79
N PHE A 42 20.48 6.63 20.84
CA PHE A 42 19.87 7.96 20.80
C PHE A 42 20.34 8.77 22.01
N ASP A 43 20.33 10.10 21.88
CA ASP A 43 20.72 11.01 22.95
C ASP A 43 19.49 11.81 23.43
N PRO A 44 19.11 11.70 24.72
CA PRO A 44 18.02 12.48 25.32
C PRO A 44 18.17 14.00 25.17
N THR A 45 19.40 14.48 25.01
CA THR A 45 19.74 15.91 24.95
C THR A 45 19.81 16.44 23.52
N ASP A 46 19.87 15.55 22.52
CA ASP A 46 19.91 15.90 21.10
C ASP A 46 18.63 15.45 20.38
N TYR A 47 17.75 16.40 20.11
CA TYR A 47 16.50 16.24 19.38
C TYR A 47 16.68 15.78 17.93
N GLN A 48 17.89 15.82 17.37
CA GLN A 48 18.17 15.25 16.04
C GLN A 48 18.30 13.73 16.07
N THR A 49 18.39 13.12 17.27
CA THR A 49 18.56 11.66 17.42
C THR A 49 17.26 10.89 17.61
N TYR A 50 16.14 11.60 17.84
CA TYR A 50 14.81 11.02 18.01
C TYR A 50 13.75 11.85 17.28
N ASN A 51 12.61 11.24 16.98
CA ASN A 51 11.43 11.96 16.49
C ASN A 51 10.62 12.47 17.68
N GLU A 52 10.35 13.78 17.72
CA GLU A 52 9.27 14.32 18.54
C GLU A 52 7.94 13.85 17.93
N TYR A 53 7.04 13.29 18.74
CA TYR A 53 5.77 12.76 18.23
C TYR A 53 4.99 13.86 17.53
N ASN A 54 4.80 13.69 16.24
CA ASN A 54 3.83 14.45 15.50
C ASN A 54 2.60 13.54 15.30
N PRO A 55 1.46 13.81 15.96
CA PRO A 55 0.25 12.99 15.83
C PRO A 55 -0.28 12.89 14.39
N HIS A 56 0.25 13.68 13.44
CA HIS A 56 -0.06 13.57 12.02
C HIS A 56 0.81 12.59 11.22
N ARG A 57 1.88 12.00 11.78
CA ARG A 57 2.84 11.16 11.02
C ARG A 57 2.64 9.65 11.12
N ASP A 58 1.54 9.18 11.71
CA ASP A 58 1.23 7.75 11.86
C ASP A 58 0.69 7.10 10.56
N THR A 59 1.26 7.41 9.39
CA THR A 59 0.77 6.89 8.09
C THR A 59 1.41 5.57 7.63
N HIS A 60 2.40 5.04 8.37
CA HIS A 60 3.12 3.84 7.90
C HIS A 60 2.36 2.52 8.11
N TYR A 61 1.44 2.45 9.08
CA TYR A 61 0.58 1.27 9.30
C TYR A 61 -0.49 1.11 8.20
N ASN A 62 -0.81 2.19 7.49
CA ASN A 62 -1.95 2.17 6.56
C ASN A 62 -1.57 1.65 5.16
N ARG A 63 -0.32 1.78 4.73
CA ARG A 63 0.07 1.42 3.35
C ARG A 63 0.01 -0.08 3.07
N GLN A 64 0.57 -0.91 3.96
CA GLN A 64 0.49 -2.37 3.81
C GLN A 64 -0.95 -2.88 3.98
N PHE A 65 -1.70 -2.32 4.92
CA PHE A 65 -3.09 -2.69 5.14
C PHE A 65 -3.96 -2.38 3.90
N PHE A 66 -3.83 -1.18 3.31
CA PHE A 66 -4.53 -0.86 2.07
C PHE A 66 -4.11 -1.75 0.90
N PHE A 67 -2.83 -2.11 0.82
CA PHE A 67 -2.36 -3.00 -0.23
C PHE A 67 -3.00 -4.39 -0.12
N ILE A 68 -2.98 -4.98 1.08
CA ILE A 68 -3.63 -6.28 1.36
C ILE A 68 -5.14 -6.19 1.14
N LEU A 69 -5.80 -5.15 1.66
CA LEU A 69 -7.23 -4.93 1.49
C LEU A 69 -7.59 -4.82 0.00
N SER A 70 -6.81 -4.09 -0.80
CA SER A 70 -7.04 -3.95 -2.24
C SER A 70 -6.91 -5.27 -2.98
N ILE A 71 -5.92 -6.10 -2.63
CA ILE A 71 -5.70 -7.44 -3.19
C ILE A 71 -6.87 -8.35 -2.80
N SER A 72 -7.25 -8.37 -1.53
CA SER A 72 -8.39 -9.18 -1.07
C SER A 72 -9.68 -8.79 -1.76
N ILE A 73 -9.97 -7.49 -1.88
CA ILE A 73 -11.14 -6.99 -2.63
C ILE A 73 -11.09 -7.44 -4.08
N PHE A 74 -9.93 -7.33 -4.74
CA PHE A 74 -9.76 -7.77 -6.12
C PHE A 74 -10.07 -9.27 -6.26
N PHE A 75 -9.50 -10.12 -5.41
CA PHE A 75 -9.69 -11.57 -5.46
C PHE A 75 -11.07 -12.03 -5.01
N PHE A 76 -11.78 -11.28 -4.15
CA PHE A 76 -13.12 -11.66 -3.72
C PHE A 76 -14.22 -11.07 -4.61
N ILE A 77 -14.09 -9.83 -5.09
CA ILE A 77 -15.14 -9.17 -5.87
C ILE A 77 -15.11 -9.55 -7.37
N LEU A 78 -13.93 -9.72 -7.98
CA LEU A 78 -13.83 -10.05 -9.42
C LEU A 78 -14.34 -11.43 -9.82
N PRO A 79 -14.21 -12.51 -9.03
CA PRO A 79 -14.72 -13.81 -9.43
C PRO A 79 -16.23 -13.94 -9.20
N TYR A 80 -16.94 -12.93 -8.68
CA TYR A 80 -18.39 -13.02 -8.60
C TYR A 80 -18.98 -13.09 -10.02
N PRO A 81 -19.50 -14.26 -10.44
CA PRO A 81 -19.92 -14.49 -11.82
C PRO A 81 -21.04 -13.53 -12.23
N GLY A 82 -21.83 -13.06 -11.26
CA GLY A 82 -22.90 -12.07 -11.49
C GLY A 82 -22.39 -10.70 -11.93
N LEU A 83 -21.26 -10.22 -11.42
CA LEU A 83 -20.75 -8.88 -11.77
C LEU A 83 -20.06 -8.90 -13.14
N ASN A 84 -19.28 -9.95 -13.43
CA ASN A 84 -18.62 -10.13 -14.72
C ASN A 84 -19.64 -10.28 -15.87
N THR A 85 -20.69 -11.09 -15.66
CA THR A 85 -21.76 -11.23 -16.66
C THR A 85 -22.50 -9.92 -16.89
N LEU A 86 -22.83 -9.18 -15.83
CA LEU A 86 -23.55 -7.90 -15.94
C LEU A 86 -22.70 -6.83 -16.66
N ILE A 87 -21.39 -6.77 -16.36
CA ILE A 87 -20.43 -5.92 -17.09
C ILE A 87 -20.37 -6.31 -18.57
N GLN A 88 -20.31 -7.60 -18.90
CA GLN A 88 -20.37 -8.04 -20.29
C GLN A 88 -21.68 -7.63 -20.96
N PHE A 89 -22.83 -7.80 -20.31
CA PHE A 89 -24.12 -7.40 -20.88
C PHE A 89 -24.25 -5.89 -21.11
N LEU A 90 -23.65 -5.04 -20.26
CA LEU A 90 -23.72 -3.58 -20.41
C LEU A 90 -22.69 -3.02 -21.40
N ILE A 91 -21.45 -3.53 -21.37
CA ILE A 91 -20.34 -2.95 -22.15
C ILE A 91 -20.24 -3.59 -23.54
N TYR A 92 -20.57 -4.87 -23.70
CA TYR A 92 -20.45 -5.55 -24.99
C TYR A 92 -21.32 -4.94 -26.11
N PRO A 93 -22.61 -4.62 -25.91
CA PRO A 93 -23.43 -4.07 -26.99
C PRO A 93 -22.99 -2.65 -27.41
N THR A 94 -22.55 -1.82 -26.46
CA THR A 94 -22.00 -0.49 -26.75
C THR A 94 -20.66 -0.59 -27.47
N ALA A 95 -19.74 -1.45 -27.02
CA ALA A 95 -18.48 -1.71 -27.71
C ALA A 95 -18.71 -2.26 -29.14
N HIS A 96 -19.64 -3.19 -29.32
CA HIS A 96 -19.94 -3.80 -30.61
C HIS A 96 -20.57 -2.80 -31.59
N THR A 97 -21.48 -1.93 -31.12
CA THR A 97 -22.07 -0.88 -31.98
C THR A 97 -21.05 0.17 -32.39
N LEU A 98 -20.12 0.55 -31.49
CA LEU A 98 -19.01 1.44 -31.81
C LEU A 98 -18.03 0.80 -32.80
N ALA A 99 -17.71 -0.49 -32.63
CA ALA A 99 -16.86 -1.22 -33.56
C ALA A 99 -17.47 -1.30 -34.97
N LYS A 100 -18.78 -1.55 -35.08
CA LYS A 100 -19.49 -1.54 -36.37
C LYS A 100 -19.45 -0.16 -37.05
N LYS A 101 -19.58 0.92 -36.28
CA LYS A 101 -19.45 2.29 -36.81
C LYS A 101 -18.01 2.58 -37.27
N ALA A 102 -17.01 2.18 -36.49
CA ALA A 102 -15.60 2.35 -36.84
C ALA A 102 -15.16 1.51 -38.06
N TYR A 103 -15.77 0.35 -38.29
CA TYR A 103 -15.49 -0.47 -39.47
C TYR A 103 -15.90 0.23 -40.78
N LYS A 104 -16.97 1.04 -40.74
CA LYS A 104 -17.52 1.69 -41.94
C LYS A 104 -16.73 2.92 -42.40
N ASP A 105 -15.93 3.52 -41.53
CA ASP A 105 -15.15 4.73 -41.85
C ASP A 105 -13.67 4.58 -41.44
N PRO A 106 -12.77 4.28 -42.40
CA PRO A 106 -11.37 3.94 -42.10
C PRO A 106 -10.56 5.11 -41.53
N THR A 107 -11.03 6.36 -41.71
CA THR A 107 -10.36 7.56 -41.20
C THR A 107 -10.49 7.73 -39.68
N CYS A 108 -11.46 7.04 -39.05
CA CYS A 108 -11.71 7.11 -37.60
C CYS A 108 -10.93 6.06 -36.79
N LYS A 109 -10.19 5.14 -37.43
CA LYS A 109 -9.51 4.01 -36.76
C LYS A 109 -8.44 4.42 -35.75
N LEU A 110 -7.76 5.54 -35.97
CA LEU A 110 -6.57 5.91 -35.18
C LEU A 110 -6.90 6.51 -33.80
N LYS A 111 -8.08 7.13 -33.64
CA LYS A 111 -8.50 7.73 -32.35
C LYS A 111 -9.16 6.73 -31.40
N TYR A 112 -9.82 5.70 -31.94
CA TYR A 112 -10.52 4.69 -31.13
C TYR A 112 -9.58 3.62 -30.57
N PHE A 113 -8.51 3.27 -31.29
CA PHE A 113 -7.52 2.30 -30.81
C PHE A 113 -6.71 2.79 -29.59
N ALA A 114 -6.58 4.11 -29.41
CA ALA A 114 -5.95 4.70 -28.23
C ALA A 114 -6.83 4.64 -26.97
N PHE A 115 -8.15 4.38 -27.12
CA PHE A 115 -9.14 4.41 -26.04
C PHE A 115 -9.77 3.05 -25.72
N LEU A 116 -9.46 1.98 -26.49
CA LEU A 116 -9.69 0.59 -26.07
C LEU A 116 -8.51 0.20 -25.16
N PRO A 117 -8.59 0.37 -23.83
CA PRO A 117 -7.43 0.31 -22.98
C PRO A 117 -7.10 -1.15 -22.65
N PRO A 118 -5.93 -1.41 -22.02
CA PRO A 118 -5.50 -2.69 -21.44
C PRO A 118 -6.55 -3.53 -20.70
N ILE A 119 -7.71 -2.96 -20.35
CA ILE A 119 -8.89 -3.66 -19.82
C ILE A 119 -9.37 -4.79 -20.75
N LEU A 120 -9.46 -4.57 -22.06
CA LEU A 120 -9.86 -5.64 -22.99
C LEU A 120 -8.79 -6.71 -23.15
N ILE A 121 -7.50 -6.32 -23.08
CA ILE A 121 -6.36 -7.25 -23.07
C ILE A 121 -6.36 -8.08 -21.77
N ALA A 122 -6.65 -7.47 -20.62
CA ALA A 122 -6.75 -8.14 -19.33
C ALA A 122 -7.98 -9.08 -19.26
N LEU A 123 -9.11 -8.70 -19.86
CA LEU A 123 -10.29 -9.54 -19.96
C LEU A 123 -10.09 -10.72 -20.92
N PHE A 124 -9.37 -10.53 -22.03
CA PHE A 124 -8.98 -11.63 -22.92
C PHE A 124 -7.98 -12.56 -22.25
N ALA A 125 -6.96 -12.01 -21.58
CA ALA A 125 -5.95 -12.80 -20.88
C ALA A 125 -6.57 -13.71 -19.82
N THR A 126 -7.58 -13.25 -19.06
CA THR A 126 -8.24 -14.09 -18.04
C THR A 126 -9.14 -15.17 -18.63
N ARG A 127 -9.83 -14.91 -19.76
CA ARG A 127 -10.66 -15.91 -20.43
C ARG A 127 -9.83 -17.04 -21.03
N ASP A 128 -8.72 -16.70 -21.66
CA ASP A 128 -7.79 -17.68 -22.22
C ASP A 128 -7.06 -18.45 -21.11
N PHE A 129 -6.77 -17.81 -19.97
CA PHE A 129 -6.19 -18.47 -18.79
C PHE A 129 -7.12 -19.52 -18.18
N ILE A 130 -8.43 -19.23 -18.08
CA ILE A 130 -9.41 -20.19 -17.56
C ILE A 130 -9.54 -21.40 -18.49
N TRP A 131 -9.56 -21.19 -19.80
CA TRP A 131 -9.62 -22.29 -20.78
C TRP A 131 -8.34 -23.14 -20.73
N LEU A 132 -7.16 -22.52 -20.66
CA LEU A 132 -5.87 -23.21 -20.53
C LEU A 132 -5.78 -24.02 -19.21
N TYR A 133 -6.27 -23.46 -18.11
CA TYR A 133 -6.29 -24.14 -16.81
C TYR A 133 -7.22 -25.36 -16.80
N GLN A 134 -8.41 -25.24 -17.39
CA GLN A 134 -9.34 -26.37 -17.54
C GLN A 134 -8.77 -27.46 -18.44
N TYR A 135 -8.06 -27.08 -19.51
CA TYR A 135 -7.39 -28.03 -20.41
C TYR A 135 -6.25 -28.77 -19.71
N LEU A 136 -5.40 -28.07 -18.95
CA LEU A 136 -4.27 -28.66 -18.21
C LEU A 136 -4.72 -29.60 -17.08
N MET A 137 -5.89 -29.40 -16.49
CA MET A 137 -6.43 -30.25 -15.42
C MET A 137 -7.26 -31.44 -15.95
N SER A 138 -7.53 -31.48 -17.26
CA SER A 138 -8.36 -32.53 -17.90
C SER A 138 -7.56 -33.60 -18.65
N ASN A 139 -6.24 -33.44 -18.78
CA ASN A 139 -5.30 -34.41 -19.35
C ASN A 139 -4.34 -34.89 -18.26
#